data_AF-A0A2L2Z4B7-F1
#
_entry.id   AF-A0A2L2Z4B7-F1
#
_cell.length_a   1.000
_cell.length_b   1.000
_cell.length_c   1.000
_cell.angle_alpha   90.00
_cell.angle_beta   90.00
_cell.angle_gamma   90.00
#
_symmetry.space_group_name_H-M   'P 1'
#
loop_
_entity.id
_entity.type
_entity.pdbx_description
1 polymer ?
#
loop_
_entity_poly.entity_id
_entity_poly.type
_entity_poly.pdbx_seq_one_letter_code
_entity_poly.pdbx_strand_id
1 'polypeptide(L)' 'KSNYFLKLVLLLDEYPKCFIVGVDYVGSNQMQQIRLSLRKHAILLMGKITMIRKAIRGLMENNPALEK' A
#
# COMPACT_ATOMS: atom_id res chain seq x y z
N LYS A 1 -9.31 12.18 3.87
CA LYS A 1 -8.74 11.14 4.77
C LYS A 1 -9.44 9.78 4.59
N SER A 2 -10.77 9.74 4.65
CA SER A 2 -11.59 8.54 4.41
C SER A 2 -11.31 7.83 3.09
N ASN A 3 -11.18 8.57 1.98
CA ASN A 3 -11.01 7.97 0.65
C ASN A 3 -9.69 7.16 0.48
N TYR A 4 -8.63 7.53 1.22
CA TYR A 4 -7.37 6.77 1.23
C TYR A 4 -7.54 5.43 1.95
N PHE A 5 -8.24 5.44 3.09
CA PHE A 5 -8.55 4.24 3.84
C PHE A 5 -9.42 3.27 3.04
N LEU A 6 -10.48 3.77 2.39
CA LEU A 6 -11.34 2.95 1.54
C LEU A 6 -10.56 2.29 0.39
N LYS A 7 -9.69 3.04 -0.29
CA LYS A 7 -8.81 2.47 -1.32
C LYS A 7 -7.84 1.43 -0.77
N LEU A 8 -7.29 1.65 0.42
CA LEU A 8 -6.35 0.72 1.04
C LEU A 8 -7.04 -0.60 1.41
N VAL A 9 -8.25 -0.54 1.99
CA VAL A 9 -9.05 -1.74 2.30
C VAL A 9 -9.39 -2.50 1.01
N LEU A 10 -9.88 -1.80 -0.01
CA LEU A 10 -10.23 -2.44 -1.29
C LEU A 10 -9.02 -3.12 -1.95
N LEU A 11 -7.84 -2.49 -1.91
CA LEU A 11 -6.61 -3.09 -2.44
C LEU A 11 -6.12 -4.28 -1.60
N LEU A 12 -6.35 -4.29 -0.29
CA LEU A 12 -5.99 -5.43 0.56
C LEU A 12 -6.95 -6.61 0.41
N ASP A 13 -8.23 -6.34 0.10
CA ASP A 13 -9.20 -7.39 -0.22
C ASP A 13 -8.96 -7.99 -1.63
N GLU A 14 -8.57 -7.15 -2.60
CA GLU A 14 -8.32 -7.58 -3.98
C GLU A 14 -7.00 -8.36 -4.12
N TYR A 15 -5.96 -8.00 -3.35
CA TYR A 15 -4.63 -8.61 -3.45
C TYR A 15 -4.22 -9.31 -2.15
N PRO A 16 -4.01 -10.64 -2.16
CA PRO A 16 -3.69 -11.41 -0.95
C PRO A 16 -2.24 -11.19 -0.45
N LYS A 17 -1.40 -10.47 -1.19
CA LYS A 17 0.02 -10.25 -0.87
C LYS A 17 0.37 -8.78 -1.01
N CYS A 18 1.12 -8.26 -0.04
CA CYS A 18 1.57 -6.87 -0.01
C CYS A 18 3.05 -6.77 0.33
N PHE A 19 3.71 -5.76 -0.23
CA PHE A 19 5.11 -5.46 0.04
C PHE A 19 5.25 -4.10 0.72
N ILE A 20 6.06 -4.04 1.78
CA ILE A 20 6.45 -2.80 2.44
C ILE A 20 7.83 -2.44 1.92
N VAL A 21 7.93 -1.30 1.24
CA VAL A 21 9.18 -0.82 0.63
C VAL A 21 9.56 0.53 1.24
N GLY A 22 10.79 0.65 1.71
CA GLY A 22 11.38 1.92 2.12
C GLY A 22 11.84 2.72 0.90
N VAL A 23 11.53 4.01 0.87
CA VAL A 23 11.78 4.90 -0.28
C VAL A 23 12.40 6.19 0.24
N ASP A 24 13.72 6.24 0.37
CA ASP A 24 14.42 7.38 1.01
C ASP A 24 14.98 8.40 0.00
N TYR A 25 15.41 7.95 -1.19
CA TYR A 25 16.08 8.81 -2.18
C TYR A 25 15.54 8.61 -3.61
N VAL A 26 14.22 8.55 -3.78
CA VAL A 26 13.62 8.30 -5.09
C VAL A 26 12.97 9.57 -5.63
N GLY A 27 13.45 10.02 -6.80
CA GLY A 27 12.90 11.18 -7.49
C GLY A 27 11.52 10.91 -8.09
N SER A 28 10.76 11.97 -8.36
CA SER A 28 9.42 11.89 -8.98
C SER A 28 9.42 11.15 -10.32
N ASN A 29 10.43 11.41 -11.16
CA ASN A 29 10.61 10.76 -12.46
C ASN A 29 10.90 9.26 -12.33
N GLN A 30 11.75 8.87 -11.37
CA GLN A 30 12.03 7.45 -11.09
C GLN A 30 10.77 6.74 -10.60
N MET A 31 10.01 7.35 -9.69
CA MET A 31 8.73 6.80 -9.25
C MET A 31 7.73 6.66 -10.40
N GLN A 32 7.74 7.58 -11.37
CA GLN A 32 6.88 7.49 -12.55
C GLN A 32 7.30 6.35 -13.47
N GLN A 33 8.60 6.16 -13.69
CA GLN A 33 9.12 5.02 -14.46
C GLN A 33 8.80 3.69 -13.77
N ILE A 34 8.99 3.59 -12.45
CA ILE A 34 8.62 2.40 -11.66
C ILE A 34 7.11 2.13 -11.74
N ARG A 35 6.28 3.18 -11.71
CA ARG A 35 4.82 3.03 -11.91
C ARG A 35 4.49 2.51 -13.30
N LEU A 36 5.20 2.97 -14.34
CA LEU A 36 4.99 2.49 -15.71
C LEU A 36 5.39 1.03 -15.86
N SER A 37 6.52 0.61 -15.30
CA SER A 37 7.01 -0.77 -15.37
C SER A 37 6.14 -1.74 -14.57
N LEU A 38 5.59 -1.31 -13.44
CA LEU A 38 4.74 -2.14 -12.58
C LEU A 38 3.27 -2.20 -13.03
N ARG A 39 2.85 -1.44 -14.05
CA ARG A 39 1.47 -1.52 -14.57
C ARG A 39 1.12 -2.97 -14.92
N LYS A 40 -0.12 -3.36 -14.61
CA LYS A 40 -0.70 -4.70 -14.83
C LYS A 40 -0.14 -5.82 -13.94
N HIS A 41 0.97 -5.61 -13.25
CA HIS A 41 1.55 -6.59 -12.33
C HIS A 41 1.29 -6.23 -10.87
N ALA A 42 1.37 -4.95 -10.52
CA ALA A 42 1.14 -4.48 -9.17
C ALA A 42 0.61 -3.04 -9.15
N ILE A 43 -0.08 -2.70 -8.06
CA ILE A 43 -0.52 -1.34 -7.78
C ILE A 43 0.36 -0.77 -6.69
N LEU A 44 0.94 0.41 -6.95
CA LEU A 44 1.79 1.09 -5.99
C LEU A 44 0.99 2.16 -5.25
N LEU A 45 0.86 2.00 -3.93
CA LEU A 45 0.21 2.96 -3.04
C LEU A 45 1.25 3.59 -2.11
N MET A 46 1.51 4.89 -2.27
CA MET A 46 2.31 5.67 -1.30
C MET A 46 1.42 6.37 -0.29
N GLY A 47 1.93 6.61 0.90
CA GLY A 47 1.22 7.39 1.91
C GLY A 47 2.04 7.69 3.15
N LYS A 48 1.45 8.45 4.07
CA LYS A 48 2.08 8.79 5.35
C LYS A 48 2.16 7.54 6.23
N ILE A 49 3.36 7.20 6.69
CA ILE A 49 3.65 6.02 7.53
C ILE A 49 2.68 5.92 8.72
N THR A 50 2.39 7.03 9.40
CA THR A 50 1.48 7.03 10.56
C THR A 50 0.05 6.63 10.20
N MET A 51 -0.43 6.99 9.00
CA MET A 51 -1.78 6.62 8.55
C MET A 51 -1.84 5.18 8.06
N ILE A 52 -0.81 4.74 7.32
CA ILE A 52 -0.71 3.35 6.86
C ILE A 52 -0.63 2.41 8.06
N ARG A 53 0.21 2.71 9.05
CA ARG A 53 0.34 1.89 10.26
C ARG A 53 -0.97 1.81 11.06
N LYS A 54 -1.73 2.90 11.15
CA LYS A 54 -3.05 2.90 11.79
C LYS A 54 -4.06 2.07 11.00
N ALA A 55 -4.04 2.16 9.68
CA ALA A 55 -4.92 1.38 8.81
C ALA A 55 -4.67 -0.12 8.90
N ILE A 56 -3.40 -0.54 8.81
CA ILE A 56 -3.01 -1.95 8.92
C ILE A 56 -3.43 -2.50 10.28
N ARG A 57 -3.14 -1.81 11.39
CA ARG A 57 -3.56 -2.25 12.74
C ARG A 57 -5.07 -2.44 12.85
N GLY A 58 -5.87 -1.50 12.34
CA GLY A 58 -7.34 -1.62 12.38
C GLY A 58 -7.91 -2.70 11.47
N LEU A 59 -7.17 -3.11 10.42
CA LEU A 59 -7.58 -4.22 9.56
C LEU A 59 -7.13 -5.58 10.10
N MET A 60 -6.00 -5.64 10.81
CA MET A 60 -5.51 -6.83 11.50
C MET A 60 -6.50 -7.36 12.56
N GLU A 61 -7.25 -6.47 13.22
CA GLU A 61 -8.32 -6.85 14.16
C GLU A 61 -9.46 -7.61 13.46
N ASN A 62 -9.67 -7.37 12.16
CA ASN A 62 -10.77 -7.97 11.38
C ASN A 62 -10.32 -9.18 10.55
N ASN A 63 -9.03 -9.33 10.25
CA ASN A 63 -8.54 -10.44 9.43
C ASN A 63 -7.15 -10.91 9.92
N PRO A 64 -7.07 -11.99 10.73
CA PRO A 64 -5.82 -12.47 11.35
C PRO A 64 -4.83 -13.08 10.33
N ALA A 65 -5.23 -13.25 9.07
CA ALA A 65 -4.38 -13.77 8.00
C ALA A 65 -3.22 -12.83 7.58
N LEU A 66 -3.21 -11.58 8.07
CA LEU A 66 -2.11 -10.63 7.86
C LEU A 66 -0.94 -10.82 8.84
N GLU A 67 -1.02 -11.77 9.78
CA GLU A 67 0.13 -12.22 10.56
C GLU A 67 1.02 -13.16 9.74
N LYS A 68 1.85 -12.58 8.86
CA LYS A 68 3.22 -13.05 8.53
C LYS A 68 3.92 -12.16 7.51
#